data_AF-A0A3L9XYU0-F1
#
_entry.id   AF-A0A3L9XYU0-F1
#
_cell.length_a   1.000
_cell.length_b   1.000
_cell.length_c   1.000
_cell.angle_alpha   90.00
_cell.angle_beta   90.00
_cell.angle_gamma   90.00
#
_symmetry.space_group_name_H-M   'P 1'
#
loop_
_entity.id
_entity.type
_entity.pdbx_description
1 polymer ?
#
loop_
_entity_poly.entity_id
_entity_poly.type
_entity_poly.pdbx_seq_one_letter_code
_entity_poly.pdbx_strand_id
1 'polypeptide(L)' 'MARETKTTTQSPNAPDFLAWHVTQKGEKSFWNKVGAAWTHKDGQGYTLQLETCPINGRIVLRLPLDDTPPQKEEGR' A
#
# COMPACT_ATOMS: atom_id res chain seq x y z
N MET A 1 -18.00 14.15 -10.65
CA MET A 1 -16.78 14.08 -9.82
C MET A 1 -15.97 12.90 -10.33
N ALA A 2 -15.00 13.16 -11.22
CA ALA A 2 -14.17 12.14 -11.85
C ALA A 2 -13.08 11.70 -10.85
N ARG A 3 -12.95 10.39 -10.63
CA ARG A 3 -11.87 9.83 -9.81
C ARG A 3 -10.73 9.53 -10.76
N GLU A 4 -9.69 10.36 -10.74
CA GLU A 4 -8.48 10.17 -11.54
C GLU A 4 -7.72 8.94 -11.01
N THR A 5 -7.88 7.79 -11.66
CA THR A 5 -7.03 6.61 -11.43
C THR A 5 -5.69 6.86 -12.11
N LYS A 6 -4.68 7.31 -11.34
CA LYS A 6 -3.28 7.32 -11.80
C LYS A 6 -2.83 5.89 -12.04
N THR A 7 -2.79 5.49 -13.30
CA THR A 7 -2.27 4.20 -13.75
C THR A 7 -0.74 4.25 -13.73
N THR A 8 -0.14 3.94 -12.59
CA THR A 8 1.29 3.56 -12.54
C THR A 8 1.43 2.22 -13.25
N THR A 9 2.38 2.10 -14.18
CA THR A 9 2.70 0.87 -14.92
C THR A 9 3.14 -0.24 -13.97
N GLN A 10 2.17 -0.90 -13.34
CA GLN A 10 2.40 -2.04 -12.46
C GLN A 10 2.51 -3.30 -13.31
N SER A 11 3.58 -4.07 -13.09
CA SER A 11 3.72 -5.41 -13.69
C SER A 11 2.48 -6.24 -13.35
N PRO A 12 2.01 -7.15 -14.23
CA PRO A 12 0.70 -7.80 -14.11
C PRO A 12 0.47 -8.61 -12.81
N ASN A 13 1.51 -8.85 -12.02
CA ASN A 13 1.46 -9.56 -10.74
C ASN A 13 1.77 -8.68 -9.52
N ALA A 14 1.99 -7.37 -9.70
CA ALA A 14 2.29 -6.46 -8.60
C ALA A 14 1.00 -6.07 -7.85
N PRO A 15 1.06 -5.89 -6.53
CA PRO A 15 -0.09 -5.46 -5.74
C PRO A 15 -0.42 -3.98 -5.92
N ASP A 16 -1.71 -3.65 -6.00
CA ASP A 16 -2.21 -2.27 -6.01
C ASP A 16 -1.92 -1.55 -4.68
N PHE A 17 -2.06 -2.27 -3.56
CA PHE A 17 -1.84 -1.73 -2.22
C PHE A 17 -1.00 -2.68 -1.36
N LEU A 18 -0.18 -2.11 -0.49
CA LEU A 18 0.50 -2.81 0.59
C LEU A 18 -0.32 -2.70 1.87
N ALA A 19 -0.43 -3.81 2.60
CA ALA A 19 -1.13 -3.89 3.87
C ALA A 19 -0.15 -3.71 5.04
N TRP A 20 -0.42 -2.71 5.86
CA TRP A 20 0.38 -2.34 7.01
C TRP A 20 -0.43 -2.51 8.29
N HIS A 21 0.08 -3.31 9.22
CA HIS A 21 -0.41 -3.33 10.58
C HIS A 21 0.15 -2.12 11.33
N VAL A 22 -0.75 -1.25 11.77
CA VAL A 22 -0.41 -0.05 12.53
C VAL A 22 -0.80 -0.24 13.98
N THR A 23 0.18 -0.16 14.87
CA THR A 23 -0.04 -0.14 16.32
C THR A 23 0.51 1.13 16.92
N GLN A 24 -0.13 1.60 17.99
CA GLN A 24 0.33 2.73 18.77
C GLN A 24 0.69 2.24 20.16
N LYS A 25 1.88 2.59 20.63
CA LYS A 25 2.34 2.32 21.99
C LYS A 25 2.87 3.61 22.58
N GLY A 26 2.07 4.22 23.45
CA GLY A 26 2.29 5.59 23.91
C GLY A 26 2.28 6.56 22.73
N GLU A 27 3.31 7.38 22.60
CA GLU A 27 3.45 8.38 21.54
C GLU A 27 4.06 7.82 20.23
N LYS A 28 4.48 6.55 20.23
CA LYS A 28 5.14 5.93 19.06
C LYS A 28 4.16 5.11 18.23
N SER A 29 4.22 5.31 16.92
CA SER A 29 3.48 4.52 15.94
C SER A 29 4.40 3.51 15.26
N PHE A 30 4.01 2.24 15.27
CA PHE A 30 4.73 1.15 14.62
C PHE A 30 3.97 0.70 13.38
N TRP A 31 4.69 0.53 12.28
CA TRP A 31 4.17 0.14 10.99
C TRP A 31 4.86 -1.14 10.55
N ASN A 32 4.12 -2.24 10.53
CA ASN A 32 4.63 -3.54 10.11
C ASN A 32 3.93 -3.97 8.83
N LYS A 33 4.69 -4.35 7.81
CA LYS A 33 4.11 -4.93 6.60
C LYS A 33 3.55 -6.31 6.94
N VAL A 34 2.27 -6.54 6.61
CA VAL A 34 1.56 -7.80 6.92
C VAL A 34 0.95 -8.46 5.69
N GLY A 35 0.95 -7.78 4.54
CA GLY A 35 0.47 -8.35 3.30
C GLY A 35 0.29 -7.32 2.20
N ALA A 36 -0.61 -7.62 1.27
CA ALA A 36 -0.91 -6.79 0.11
C ALA A 36 -2.36 -6.97 -0.36
N ALA A 37 -2.87 -6.02 -1.13
CA ALA A 37 -4.19 -6.07 -1.72
C ALA A 37 -4.17 -5.77 -3.22
N TRP A 38 -5.08 -6.44 -3.94
CA TRP A 38 -5.27 -6.30 -5.38
C TRP A 38 -6.71 -5.87 -5.67
N THR A 39 -6.86 -4.92 -6.59
CA THR A 39 -8.17 -4.46 -7.06
C THR A 39 -8.84 -5.56 -7.88
N HIS A 40 -10.14 -5.78 -7.67
CA HIS A 40 -10.91 -6.70 -8.51
C HIS A 40 -11.13 -6.11 -9.90
N LYS A 41 -11.30 -6.99 -10.89
CA LYS A 41 -11.51 -6.58 -12.29
C LYS A 41 -12.78 -5.76 -12.51
N ASP A 42 -13.78 -5.95 -11.66
CA ASP A 42 -15.03 -5.19 -11.68
C ASP A 42 -14.93 -3.82 -11.00
N GLY A 43 -13.80 -3.52 -10.35
CA GLY A 43 -13.56 -2.27 -9.63
C GLY A 43 -14.41 -2.09 -8.37
N GLN A 44 -15.12 -3.12 -7.92
CA GLN A 44 -16.05 -3.06 -6.79
C GLN A 44 -15.53 -3.79 -5.54
N GLY A 45 -14.26 -4.17 -5.53
CA GLY A 45 -13.69 -4.91 -4.43
C GLY A 45 -12.18 -4.97 -4.48
N TYR A 46 -11.63 -5.48 -3.38
CA TYR A 46 -10.21 -5.78 -3.25
C TYR A 46 -10.06 -7.18 -2.66
N THR A 47 -9.08 -7.93 -3.16
CA THR A 47 -8.59 -9.13 -2.48
C THR A 47 -7.45 -8.71 -1.58
N LEU A 48 -7.58 -8.92 -0.28
CA LEU A 48 -6.50 -8.73 0.70
C LEU A 48 -5.87 -10.09 1.02
N GLN A 49 -4.58 -10.24 0.74
CA GLN A 49 -3.79 -11.41 1.15
C GLN A 49 -2.85 -11.01 2.28
N LEU A 50 -2.93 -11.74 3.39
CA LEU A 50 -2.12 -11.52 4.58
C LEU A 50 -1.12 -12.66 4.74
N GLU A 51 0.16 -12.32 4.91
CA GLU A 51 1.21 -13.26 5.30
C GLU A 51 1.19 -13.50 6.81
N THR A 52 0.70 -12.51 7.57
CA THR A 52 0.52 -12.60 9.01
C THR A 52 -0.73 -11.84 9.41
N CYS A 53 -1.58 -12.48 10.21
CA CYS A 53 -2.79 -11.84 10.74
C CYS A 53 -2.53 -11.31 12.16
N PRO A 54 -2.58 -9.98 12.38
CA PRO A 54 -2.40 -9.43 13.72
C PRO A 54 -3.63 -9.70 14.60
N ILE A 55 -3.40 -9.97 15.89
CA ILE A 55 -4.46 -10.27 16.86
C ILE A 55 -5.21 -8.99 17.31
N ASN A 56 -4.55 -7.84 17.23
CA ASN A 56 -5.06 -6.53 17.62
C ASN A 56 -4.57 -5.45 16.65
N GLY A 57 -5.04 -4.20 16.83
CA GLY A 57 -4.61 -3.05 16.03
C GLY A 57 -5.46 -2.81 14.79
N ARG A 58 -4.87 -2.16 13.78
CA ARG A 58 -5.55 -1.83 12.51
C ARG A 58 -4.67 -2.17 11.31
N ILE A 59 -5.29 -2.64 10.24
CA ILE A 59 -4.64 -2.84 8.95
C ILE A 59 -4.96 -1.64 8.06
N VAL A 60 -3.92 -1.03 7.50
CA VAL A 60 -4.02 0.13 6.61
C VAL A 60 -3.46 -0.27 5.25
N LEU A 61 -4.26 -0.08 4.21
CA LEU A 61 -3.85 -0.27 2.82
C LEU A 61 -3.26 1.04 2.28
N ARG A 62 -2.05 0.99 1.74
CA ARG A 62 -1.36 2.15 1.16
C ARG A 62 -0.79 1.77 -0.19
N LEU A 63 -0.74 2.73 -1.12
CA LEU A 63 -0.03 2.53 -2.37
C LEU A 63 1.43 2.14 -2.04
N PRO A 64 2.03 1.21 -2.79
CA PRO A 64 3.47 0.99 -2.69
C PRO A 64 4.17 2.34 -2.85
N LEU A 65 5.13 2.64 -1.96
CA LEU A 65 6.00 3.78 -2.20
C LEU A 65 6.71 3.48 -3.53
N ASP A 66 6.56 4.37 -4.50
CA ASP A 66 7.37 4.31 -5.71
C ASP A 66 8.83 4.26 -5.28
N ASP A 67 9.50 3.13 -5.53
CA ASP A 67 10.94 2.94 -5.37
C ASP A 67 11.69 3.71 -6.48
N THR A 68 11.19 4.90 -6.83
CA THR A 68 11.94 5.86 -7.63
C THR A 68 12.89 6.51 -6.63
N PRO A 69 14.20 6.19 -6.64
CA PRO A 69 15.16 6.97 -5.87
C PRO A 69 14.93 8.44 -6.22
N PRO A 70 14.96 9.37 -5.24
CA PRO A 70 14.73 10.77 -5.52
C PRO A 70 15.67 11.15 -6.66
N GLN A 71 15.10 11.48 -7.83
CA GLN A 71 15.87 12.11 -8.88
C GLN A 71 16.35 13.41 -8.24
N LYS A 72 17.62 13.43 -7.84
CA LYS A 72 18.33 14.67 -7.56
C LYS A 72 18.24 15.47 -8.86
N GLU A 73 17.33 16.44 -8.89
CA GLU A 73 17.44 17.58 -9.79
C GLU A 73 18.69 18.37 -9.35
N GLU A 74 19.86 17.89 -9.77
CA GLU A 74 21.08 18.68 -9.78
C GLU A 74 21.03 19.52 -11.06
N GLY A 75 20.35 20.65 -10.96
CA GLY A 75 20.15 21.62 -12.04
C GLY A 75 20.89 22.91 -11.77
N ARG A 76 22.14 22.95 -12.22
CA ARG A 76 22.90 24.07 -12.83
C ARG A 76 23.11 25.38 -12.06
#